data_AF-A0A9N9HWG4-F1
#
_entry.id   AF-A0A9N9HWG4-F1
#
_cell.length_a   1.000
_cell.length_b   1.000
_cell.length_c   1.000
_cell.angle_alpha   90.00
_cell.angle_beta   90.00
_cell.angle_gamma   90.00
#
_symmetry.space_group_name_H-M   'P 1'
#
loop_
_entity.id
_entity.type
_entity.pdbx_description
1 polymer ?
#
loop_
_entity_poly.entity_id
_entity_poly.type
_entity_poly.pdbx_seq_one_letter_code
_entity_poly.pdbx_strand_id
1 'polypeptide(L)' 'ALDAIVDVKCLPTGFNTTHPPSLNNCDLCNKSLIANNHMYDGEVLICDHGYHWGCFAYLEYKCS' A
#
# COMPACT_ATOMS: atom_id res chain seq x y z
N ALA A 1 -14.08 -16.77 -29.92
CA ALA A 1 -13.87 -17.09 -28.50
C ALA A 1 -12.40 -17.40 -28.32
N LEU A 2 -11.72 -16.75 -27.38
CA LEU A 2 -10.29 -16.99 -27.13
C LEU A 2 -10.21 -17.90 -25.89
N ASP A 3 -10.23 -19.22 -26.13
CA ASP A 3 -9.98 -20.25 -25.11
C ASP A 3 -8.48 -20.30 -24.80
N ALA A 4 -8.00 -19.32 -24.04
CA ALA A 4 -6.66 -19.36 -23.46
C ALA A 4 -6.72 -20.20 -22.18
N ILE A 5 -6.06 -21.36 -22.19
CA ILE A 5 -5.80 -22.15 -20.99
C ILE A 5 -4.83 -21.33 -20.14
N VAL A 6 -5.37 -20.62 -19.14
CA VAL A 6 -4.56 -19.91 -18.15
C VAL A 6 -3.96 -20.95 -17.21
N ASP A 7 -2.68 -21.25 -17.38
CA ASP A 7 -1.91 -22.00 -16.39
C ASP A 7 -1.91 -21.20 -15.08
N VAL A 8 -2.63 -21.68 -14.07
CA VAL A 8 -2.85 -21.00 -12.78
C VAL A 8 -1.55 -20.89 -11.96
N LYS A 9 -0.41 -21.33 -12.49
CA LYS A 9 0.84 -21.47 -11.74
C LYS A 9 1.58 -20.18 -11.38
N CYS A 10 1.22 -19.01 -11.90
CA CYS A 10 1.90 -17.77 -11.53
C CYS A 10 0.97 -16.55 -11.57
N LEU A 11 -0.25 -16.64 -11.03
CA LEU A 11 -0.85 -15.39 -10.55
C LEU A 11 0.10 -14.87 -9.47
N PRO A 12 0.56 -13.60 -9.52
CA PRO A 12 1.25 -13.04 -8.36
C PRO A 12 0.31 -13.28 -7.20
N THR A 13 0.76 -14.00 -6.19
CA THR A 13 0.03 -14.16 -4.95
C THR A 13 -0.19 -12.73 -4.49
N GLY A 14 -1.36 -12.15 -4.82
CA GLY A 14 -1.66 -10.76 -4.52
C GLY A 14 -1.32 -10.58 -3.06
N PHE A 15 -0.50 -9.56 -2.75
CA PHE A 15 0.10 -9.38 -1.45
C PHE A 15 -0.95 -9.70 -0.37
N ASN A 16 -0.84 -10.91 0.19
CA ASN A 16 -1.72 -11.38 1.25
C ASN A 16 -1.15 -10.74 2.50
N THR A 17 -1.52 -9.49 2.68
CA THR A 17 -1.46 -8.83 3.97
C THR A 17 -2.80 -9.08 4.65
N THR A 18 -2.77 -9.47 5.92
CA THR A 18 -3.98 -9.50 6.75
C THR A 18 -4.55 -8.10 7.00
N HIS A 19 -3.79 -7.07 6.64
CA HIS A 19 -4.16 -5.67 6.75
C HIS A 19 -4.53 -5.15 5.36
N PRO A 20 -5.82 -5.01 5.04
CA PRO A 20 -6.21 -4.37 3.78
C PRO A 20 -5.67 -2.94 3.76
N PRO A 21 -5.15 -2.46 2.62
CA PRO A 21 -4.63 -1.10 2.53
C PRO A 21 -5.72 -0.08 2.82
N SER A 22 -5.39 0.95 3.60
CA SER A 22 -6.33 2.01 3.92
C SER A 22 -6.38 3.04 2.79
N LEU A 23 -7.55 3.19 2.18
CA LEU A 23 -7.75 4.21 1.15
C LEU A 23 -7.59 5.61 1.78
N ASN A 24 -6.56 6.33 1.34
CA ASN A 24 -6.21 7.70 1.74
C ASN A 24 -5.75 7.90 3.19
N ASN A 25 -5.49 6.84 3.96
CA ASN A 25 -4.91 6.95 5.31
C ASN A 25 -3.56 6.26 5.39
N CYS A 26 -2.72 6.72 6.31
CA CYS A 26 -1.46 6.09 6.63
C CYS A 26 -1.71 4.78 7.38
N ASP A 27 -1.20 3.67 6.87
CA ASP A 27 -1.43 2.34 7.43
C ASP A 27 -0.72 2.12 8.78
N LEU A 28 0.24 2.98 9.14
CA LEU A 28 0.89 2.93 10.45
C LEU A 28 0.12 3.71 11.54
N CYS A 29 -0.32 4.94 11.24
CA CYS A 29 -0.89 5.83 12.25
C CYS A 29 -2.39 6.10 12.09
N ASN A 30 -3.02 5.54 11.05
CA ASN A 30 -4.44 5.68 10.70
C ASN A 30 -4.92 7.13 10.51
N LYS A 31 -4.00 8.08 10.30
CA LYS A 31 -4.33 9.47 9.97
C LYS A 31 -4.36 9.66 8.46
N SER A 32 -5.17 10.60 8.00
CA SER A 32 -5.26 10.95 6.58
C SER A 32 -3.89 11.28 5.99
N LEU A 33 -3.59 10.73 4.82
CA LEU A 33 -2.43 11.08 4.01
C LEU A 33 -2.60 12.50 3.45
N ILE A 34 -3.85 12.85 3.10
CA ILE A 34 -4.23 14.14 2.52
C ILE A 34 -5.01 14.95 3.56
N ALA A 35 -4.54 16.14 3.95
CA ALA A 35 -5.35 17.06 4.75
C ALA A 35 -5.35 18.46 4.14
N ASN A 36 -6.54 19.02 3.88
CA ASN A 36 -6.72 20.39 3.40
C ASN A 36 -5.89 20.73 2.14
N ASN A 37 -5.81 19.82 1.15
CA ASN A 37 -4.95 19.94 -0.04
C ASN A 37 -3.44 20.09 0.25
N HIS A 38 -3.02 19.84 1.48
CA HIS A 38 -1.62 19.79 1.88
C HIS A 38 -1.26 18.34 2.17
N MET A 39 -0.31 17.83 1.39
CA MET A 39 0.31 16.53 1.60
C MET A 39 1.14 16.63 2.90
N TYR A 40 0.79 15.86 3.93
CA TYR A 40 1.64 15.79 5.12
C TYR A 40 2.96 15.12 4.75
N ASP A 41 4.09 15.83 4.91
CA ASP A 41 5.46 15.33 4.89
C ASP A 41 5.89 14.38 3.72
N GLY A 42 5.11 14.32 2.63
CA GLY A 42 5.30 13.34 1.56
C GLY A 42 4.65 11.99 1.89
N GLU A 43 3.92 11.46 0.93
CA GLU A 43 3.27 10.15 0.99
C GLU A 43 4.16 9.12 0.28
N VAL A 44 4.25 7.91 0.82
CA VAL A 44 4.93 6.77 0.20
C VAL A 44 3.88 5.71 -0.09
N LEU A 45 3.78 5.32 -1.37
CA LEU A 45 2.96 4.21 -1.83
C LEU A 45 3.88 3.03 -2.15
N ILE A 46 3.84 1.98 -1.33
CA ILE A 46 4.66 0.77 -1.50
C ILE A 46 3.86 -0.47 -1.09
N CYS A 47 3.99 -1.58 -1.84
CA CYS A 47 3.27 -2.82 -1.55
C CYS A 47 1.75 -2.66 -1.41
N ASP A 48 1.16 -1.75 -2.19
CA ASP A 48 -0.26 -1.38 -2.11
C ASP A 48 -0.66 -0.63 -0.82
N HIS A 49 0.28 -0.30 0.06
CA HIS A 49 0.09 0.42 1.31
C HIS A 49 0.54 1.89 1.23
N GLY A 50 -0.14 2.76 2.00
CA GLY A 50 0.14 4.19 2.07
C GLY A 50 0.72 4.62 3.41
N TYR A 51 1.78 5.44 3.41
CA TYR A 51 2.42 5.95 4.63
C TYR A 51 2.81 7.42 4.52
N HIS A 52 2.78 8.16 5.63
CA HIS A 52 3.56 9.41 5.74
C HIS A 52 5.06 9.09 5.69
N TRP A 53 5.89 9.98 5.15
CA TRP A 53 7.34 9.77 5.08
C TRP A 53 7.97 9.42 6.44
N GLY A 54 7.63 10.17 7.50
CA GLY A 54 8.11 9.88 8.85
C GLY A 54 7.62 8.53 9.41
N CYS A 55 6.42 8.09 9.00
CA CYS A 55 5.90 6.77 9.36
C CYS A 55 6.65 5.66 8.62
N PHE A 56 6.97 5.87 7.34
CA PHE A 56 7.75 4.90 6.57
C PHE A 56 9.21 4.81 7.06
N ALA A 57 9.79 5.93 7.48
CA ALA A 57 11.10 5.95 8.14
C ALA A 57 11.08 5.18 9.47
N TYR A 58 10.00 5.23 10.24
CA TYR A 58 9.84 4.41 11.46
C TYR A 58 9.81 2.91 11.16
N LEU A 59 9.31 2.52 9.99
CA LEU A 59 9.34 1.14 9.48
C LEU A 59 10.70 0.77 8.86
N GLU A 60 11.72 1.61 8.97
CA GLU A 60 13.03 1.43 8.33
C GLU A 60 12.93 1.25 6.81
N TYR A 61 11.94 1.89 6.18
CA TYR A 61 11.66 1.78 4.75
C TYR A 61 11.31 0.35 4.28
N LYS A 62 10.79 -0.49 5.18
CA LYS A 62 10.32 -1.84 4.87
C LYS A 62 8.80 -1.82 4.71
N CYS A 63 8.33 -2.59 3.73
CA CYS A 63 6.93 -2.97 3.64
C CYS A 63 6.60 -4.01 4.72
N SER A 64 5.41 -3.89 5.31
CA SER A 64 4.85 -4.87 6.27
C SER A 64 4.18 -6.04 5.56
#